data_AF-A0A847V025-F1
#
_entry.id   AF-A0A847V025-F1
#
_cell.length_a   1.000
_cell.length_b   1.000
_cell.length_c   1.000
_cell.angle_alpha   90.00
_cell.angle_beta   90.00
_cell.angle_gamma   90.00
#
_symmetry.space_group_name_H-M   'P 1'
#
loop_
_entity.id
_entity.type
_entity.pdbx_description
1 polymer ?
#
loop_
_entity_poly.entity_id
_entity_poly.type
_entity_poly.pdbx_seq_one_letter_code
_entity_poly.pdbx_strand_id
1 'polypeptide(L)'
;MSHTVEERVQRILNTFMSENIPEHIRDGAQYLIAGGGIQKIDVRRDEESWDVEGQIQGDDFQTYTSELGIDLGHGSIHSYCNCEDSFSGICRHVAAMAMDLAARLDVKHEAEPQPLKSEWKHSFRSFFSTALEPEPGQHYFIFRFFAEPGRLLVEFFRARQNKSGLSTVQNPVSLEQIIRNPDWCEISPDLPKVSEQIGQYLDYYGHRVEIPFGLMTWFFWAIKNEYYQLWEETEQPVRIESTPMRLQLRPKFTEEGLSFDIMLGREGKVPFSILNQKVSFYGQIPLWVCLKHSFYPVQTGLRPSLIQELVTAPPVIPHADISEFLDRVWTQIPASDLHGQDEFLERMQPIFVPAAYNPKLFLNEEGSLLTLEIQNIYETEHGDIFLPGPNQDLQTGSYQFEGKSFLIRRDQEEEETLLTTLVDMNFQPRNNAIWFLEPEEAITFLLDSYPKLVEAYRVYGEKDLTRYKVRLTSPNVVATVETQEEDKWFNVEINVQYDDISVPIDKIWKAWTQGKRYVQLKDG
;
A
#
# COMPACT_ATOMS: atom_id res chain seq x y z
N MET A 1 -20.21 -13.37 -62.76
CA MET A 1 -19.93 -11.91 -62.88
C MET A 1 -19.82 -11.23 -61.51
N SER A 2 -20.45 -11.72 -60.43
CA SER A 2 -20.37 -11.09 -59.09
C SER A 2 -18.99 -11.18 -58.41
N HIS A 3 -18.31 -12.33 -58.49
CA HIS A 3 -17.00 -12.54 -57.84
C HIS A 3 -15.91 -11.55 -58.31
N THR A 4 -15.90 -11.19 -59.59
CA THR A 4 -14.93 -10.24 -60.17
C THR A 4 -15.13 -8.79 -59.71
N VAL A 5 -16.34 -8.43 -59.28
CA VAL A 5 -16.66 -7.09 -58.74
C VAL A 5 -16.32 -7.02 -57.26
N GLU A 6 -16.63 -8.07 -56.50
CA GLU A 6 -16.28 -8.20 -55.07
C GLU A 6 -14.76 -8.15 -54.84
N GLU A 7 -13.97 -8.85 -55.66
CA GLU A 7 -12.49 -8.78 -55.63
C GLU A 7 -11.94 -7.40 -56.03
N ARG A 8 -12.69 -6.63 -56.82
CA ARG A 8 -12.32 -5.26 -57.20
C ARG A 8 -12.60 -4.30 -56.05
N VAL A 9 -13.76 -4.43 -55.40
CA VAL A 9 -14.13 -3.65 -54.20
C VAL A 9 -13.15 -3.91 -53.05
N GLN A 10 -12.80 -5.17 -52.80
CA GLN A 10 -11.85 -5.54 -51.74
C GLN A 10 -10.47 -4.89 -51.96
N ARG A 11 -9.99 -4.84 -53.22
CA ARG A 11 -8.74 -4.13 -53.55
C ARG A 11 -8.84 -2.63 -53.30
N ILE A 12 -9.94 -2.00 -53.71
CA ILE A 12 -10.17 -0.56 -53.49
C ILE A 12 -10.22 -0.24 -51.99
N LEU A 13 -10.90 -1.06 -51.18
CA LEU A 13 -10.95 -0.92 -49.71
C LEU A 13 -9.58 -1.09 -49.07
N ASN A 14 -8.79 -2.09 -49.49
CA ASN A 14 -7.45 -2.30 -48.94
C ASN A 14 -6.51 -1.13 -49.23
N THR A 15 -6.54 -0.59 -50.46
CA THR A 15 -5.77 0.62 -50.81
C THR A 15 -6.22 1.82 -50.00
N PHE A 16 -7.54 2.02 -49.83
CA PHE A 16 -8.07 3.09 -48.99
C PHE A 16 -7.60 2.98 -47.54
N MET A 17 -7.66 1.79 -46.94
CA MET A 17 -7.22 1.55 -45.56
C MET A 17 -5.71 1.76 -45.37
N SER A 18 -4.88 1.41 -46.35
CA SER A 18 -3.43 1.58 -46.25
C SER A 18 -2.96 3.01 -46.47
N GLU A 19 -3.60 3.74 -47.39
CA GLU A 19 -3.12 5.05 -47.84
C GLU A 19 -3.81 6.23 -47.15
N ASN A 20 -5.07 6.07 -46.72
CA ASN A 20 -5.89 7.19 -46.24
C ASN A 20 -6.21 7.11 -44.74
N ILE A 21 -6.04 5.95 -44.09
CA ILE A 21 -6.37 5.77 -42.66
C ILE A 21 -5.09 5.69 -41.82
N PRO A 22 -4.79 6.72 -41.00
CA PRO A 22 -3.67 6.69 -40.05
C PRO A 22 -3.79 5.54 -39.04
N GLU A 23 -2.64 5.07 -38.55
CA GLU A 23 -2.55 3.92 -37.63
C GLU A 23 -3.40 4.08 -36.36
N HIS A 24 -3.37 5.26 -35.71
CA HIS A 24 -4.17 5.52 -34.51
C HIS A 24 -5.70 5.47 -34.75
N ILE A 25 -6.18 5.85 -35.94
CA ILE A 25 -7.60 5.76 -36.31
C ILE A 25 -7.97 4.31 -36.62
N ARG A 26 -7.04 3.58 -37.24
CA ARG A 26 -7.17 2.16 -37.52
C ARG A 26 -7.32 1.33 -36.25
N ASP A 27 -6.51 1.62 -35.25
CA ASP A 27 -6.57 0.96 -33.94
C ASP A 27 -7.88 1.26 -33.20
N GLY A 28 -8.32 2.53 -33.23
CA GLY A 28 -9.63 2.92 -32.68
C GLY A 28 -10.81 2.24 -33.37
N ALA A 29 -10.75 2.05 -34.69
CA ALA A 29 -11.75 1.33 -35.46
C ALA A 29 -11.79 -0.17 -35.12
N GLN A 30 -10.64 -0.82 -34.95
CA GLN A 30 -10.58 -2.22 -34.52
C GLN A 30 -11.18 -2.43 -33.13
N TYR A 31 -10.96 -1.49 -32.21
CA TYR A 31 -11.57 -1.52 -30.88
C TYR A 31 -13.10 -1.41 -30.95
N LEU A 32 -13.62 -0.49 -31.76
CA LEU A 32 -15.08 -0.35 -31.98
C LEU A 32 -15.70 -1.63 -32.55
N ILE A 33 -15.05 -2.28 -33.51
CA ILE A 33 -15.51 -3.55 -34.07
C ILE A 33 -15.53 -4.65 -32.98
N ALA A 34 -14.44 -4.77 -32.21
CA ALA A 34 -14.32 -5.78 -31.16
C ALA A 34 -15.33 -5.58 -30.00
N GLY A 35 -15.68 -4.33 -29.69
CA GLY A 35 -16.71 -3.98 -28.72
C GLY A 35 -18.14 -4.20 -29.20
N GLY A 36 -18.35 -4.70 -30.42
CA GLY A 36 -19.68 -4.85 -31.01
C GLY A 36 -20.33 -3.52 -31.40
N GLY A 37 -19.55 -2.46 -31.62
CA GLY A 37 -20.03 -1.12 -31.93
C GLY A 37 -20.74 -1.00 -33.28
N ILE A 38 -20.55 -1.95 -34.20
CA ILE A 38 -21.29 -1.97 -35.47
C ILE A 38 -22.67 -2.59 -35.23
N GLN A 39 -23.70 -1.73 -35.17
CA GLN A 39 -25.08 -2.16 -34.94
C GLN A 39 -25.73 -2.67 -36.23
N LYS A 40 -25.49 -1.99 -37.35
CA LYS A 40 -26.07 -2.34 -38.64
C LYS A 40 -25.20 -1.82 -39.79
N ILE A 41 -25.08 -2.61 -40.85
CA ILE A 41 -24.52 -2.17 -42.14
C ILE A 41 -25.45 -2.64 -43.26
N ASP A 42 -25.91 -1.68 -44.05
CA ASP A 42 -26.69 -1.89 -45.26
C ASP A 42 -25.82 -1.59 -46.49
N VAL A 43 -25.83 -2.48 -47.48
CA VAL A 43 -25.04 -2.35 -48.72
C VAL A 43 -25.98 -2.31 -49.92
N ARG A 44 -25.93 -1.22 -50.68
CA ARG A 44 -26.62 -1.06 -51.97
C ARG A 44 -25.62 -1.23 -53.11
N ARG A 45 -25.96 -2.08 -54.07
CA ARG A 45 -25.07 -2.49 -55.16
C ARG A 45 -25.65 -2.03 -56.49
N ASP A 46 -24.98 -1.08 -57.15
CA ASP A 46 -25.29 -0.67 -58.52
C ASP A 46 -24.20 -1.18 -59.49
N GLU A 47 -24.43 -1.05 -60.79
CA GLU A 47 -23.49 -1.53 -61.83
C GLU A 47 -22.16 -0.74 -61.84
N GLU A 48 -22.19 0.53 -61.39
CA GLU A 48 -21.04 1.46 -61.45
C GLU A 48 -20.52 1.87 -60.06
N SER A 49 -21.33 1.73 -58.99
CA SER A 49 -20.97 2.14 -57.62
C SER A 49 -21.58 1.26 -56.53
N TRP A 50 -20.94 1.19 -55.37
CA TRP A 50 -21.48 0.57 -54.16
C TRP A 50 -21.62 1.61 -53.06
N ASP A 51 -22.82 1.73 -52.49
CA ASP A 51 -23.10 2.61 -51.37
C ASP A 51 -23.32 1.78 -50.11
N VAL A 52 -22.54 2.07 -49.07
CA VAL A 52 -22.57 1.34 -47.80
C VAL A 52 -22.92 2.33 -46.70
N GLU A 53 -23.99 2.05 -45.98
CA GLU A 53 -24.46 2.86 -44.86
C GLU A 53 -24.38 2.03 -43.58
N GLY A 54 -23.70 2.57 -42.57
CA GLY A 54 -23.44 1.90 -41.30
C GLY A 54 -23.92 2.72 -40.10
N GLN A 55 -24.58 2.04 -39.16
CA GLN A 55 -24.87 2.56 -37.83
C GLN A 55 -23.83 2.03 -36.84
N ILE A 56 -23.03 2.94 -36.30
CA ILE A 56 -21.88 2.63 -35.46
C ILE A 56 -22.02 3.35 -34.14
N GLN A 57 -22.08 2.59 -33.06
CA GLN A 57 -22.09 3.11 -31.71
C GLN A 57 -20.67 3.49 -31.30
N GLY A 58 -20.45 4.75 -30.95
CA GLY A 58 -19.20 5.24 -30.39
C GLY A 58 -19.02 4.86 -28.92
N ASP A 59 -17.83 5.13 -28.39
CA ASP A 59 -17.52 4.91 -26.96
C ASP A 59 -18.37 5.76 -26.00
N ASP A 60 -19.01 6.82 -26.53
CA ASP A 60 -19.97 7.70 -25.87
C ASP A 60 -21.41 7.16 -25.94
N PHE A 61 -21.58 5.91 -26.40
CA PHE A 61 -22.84 5.22 -26.63
C PHE A 61 -23.79 5.90 -27.64
N GLN A 62 -23.37 6.98 -28.29
CA GLN A 62 -24.12 7.62 -29.37
C GLN A 62 -24.01 6.78 -30.64
N THR A 63 -25.08 6.74 -31.42
CA THR A 63 -25.10 6.04 -32.71
C THR A 63 -24.78 7.03 -33.83
N TYR A 64 -23.63 6.84 -34.44
CA TYR A 64 -23.17 7.59 -35.60
C TYR A 64 -23.59 6.88 -36.88
N THR A 65 -24.02 7.66 -37.86
CA THR A 65 -24.27 7.20 -39.22
C THR A 65 -23.04 7.49 -40.06
N SER A 66 -22.47 6.45 -40.65
CA SER A 66 -21.35 6.54 -41.58
C SER A 66 -21.78 6.04 -42.95
N GLU A 67 -21.36 6.75 -43.99
CA GLU A 67 -21.63 6.43 -45.39
C GLU A 67 -20.32 6.26 -46.15
N LEU A 68 -20.27 5.27 -47.05
CA LEU A 68 -19.13 4.95 -47.89
C LEU A 68 -19.62 4.68 -49.31
N GLY A 69 -19.33 5.61 -50.21
CA GLY A 69 -19.57 5.46 -51.65
C GLY A 69 -18.30 4.96 -52.32
N ILE A 70 -18.35 3.79 -52.94
CA ILE A 70 -17.23 3.15 -53.64
C ILE A 70 -17.50 3.25 -55.14
N ASP A 71 -16.69 4.04 -55.84
CA ASP A 71 -16.76 4.18 -57.30
C ASP A 71 -15.91 3.09 -57.97
N LEU A 72 -16.57 2.19 -58.70
CA LEU A 72 -15.89 1.09 -59.38
C LEU A 72 -15.15 1.56 -60.63
N GLY A 73 -15.64 2.60 -61.30
CA GLY A 73 -15.05 3.16 -62.53
C GLY A 73 -13.71 3.84 -62.28
N HIS A 74 -13.66 4.70 -61.25
CA HIS A 74 -12.48 5.49 -60.89
C HIS A 74 -11.61 4.86 -59.80
N GLY A 75 -12.12 3.87 -59.06
CA GLY A 75 -11.36 3.20 -58.00
C GLY A 75 -11.18 4.07 -56.75
N SER A 76 -12.10 4.99 -56.49
CA SER A 76 -12.06 5.94 -55.38
C SER A 76 -13.15 5.66 -54.36
N ILE A 77 -12.91 6.10 -53.12
CA ILE A 77 -13.87 6.01 -52.02
C ILE A 77 -14.21 7.41 -51.53
N HIS A 78 -15.50 7.68 -51.42
CA HIS A 78 -16.05 8.85 -50.74
C HIS A 78 -16.65 8.41 -49.40
N SER A 79 -16.33 9.13 -48.33
CA SER A 79 -16.80 8.78 -46.99
C SER A 79 -17.39 9.98 -46.29
N TYR A 80 -18.46 9.75 -45.53
CA TYR A 80 -19.08 10.74 -44.67
C TYR A 80 -19.44 10.12 -43.33
N CYS A 81 -19.35 10.89 -42.25
CA CYS A 81 -19.91 10.52 -40.96
C CYS A 81 -20.47 11.74 -40.24
N ASN A 82 -21.51 11.55 -39.44
CA ASN A 82 -22.11 12.61 -38.64
C ASN A 82 -21.38 12.88 -37.30
N CYS A 83 -20.22 12.25 -37.04
CA CYS A 83 -19.43 12.53 -35.83
C CYS A 83 -18.57 13.80 -35.98
N GLU A 84 -18.22 14.42 -34.85
CA GLU A 84 -17.41 15.65 -34.80
C GLU A 84 -16.07 15.50 -35.55
N ASP A 85 -15.44 14.32 -35.44
CA ASP A 85 -14.15 14.04 -36.08
C ASP A 85 -14.22 14.00 -37.62
N SER A 86 -15.40 13.82 -38.22
CA SER A 86 -15.55 13.69 -39.68
C SER A 86 -15.19 14.97 -40.44
N PHE A 87 -15.16 16.13 -39.77
CA PHE A 87 -14.73 17.40 -40.37
C PHE A 87 -13.21 17.48 -40.58
N SER A 88 -12.43 16.67 -39.85
CA SER A 88 -10.97 16.68 -39.87
C SER A 88 -10.35 15.62 -40.81
N GLY A 89 -11.19 14.73 -41.37
CA GLY A 89 -10.77 13.64 -42.24
C GLY A 89 -11.55 12.35 -41.95
N ILE A 90 -10.91 11.21 -42.17
CA ILE A 90 -11.52 9.90 -41.94
C ILE A 90 -11.55 9.62 -40.45
N CYS A 91 -12.76 9.51 -39.88
CA CYS A 91 -12.94 9.17 -38.48
C CYS A 91 -12.86 7.65 -38.23
N ARG A 92 -12.79 7.27 -36.96
CA ARG A 92 -12.80 5.86 -36.51
C ARG A 92 -14.04 5.08 -36.96
N HIS A 93 -15.20 5.74 -37.12
CA HIS A 93 -16.45 5.09 -37.55
C HIS A 93 -16.39 4.70 -39.04
N VAL A 94 -15.93 5.61 -39.91
CA VAL A 94 -15.70 5.31 -41.33
C VAL A 94 -14.67 4.20 -41.50
N ALA A 95 -13.59 4.25 -40.71
CA ALA A 95 -12.57 3.20 -40.71
C ALA A 95 -13.12 1.84 -40.26
N ALA A 96 -13.95 1.81 -39.22
CA ALA A 96 -14.59 0.58 -38.73
C ALA A 96 -15.53 -0.02 -39.78
N MET A 97 -16.31 0.82 -40.47
CA MET A 97 -17.20 0.38 -41.55
C MET A 97 -16.42 -0.21 -42.74
N ALA A 98 -15.33 0.45 -43.16
CA ALA A 98 -14.50 -0.03 -44.27
C ALA A 98 -13.82 -1.37 -43.94
N MET A 99 -13.35 -1.55 -42.71
CA MET A 99 -12.76 -2.80 -42.23
C MET A 99 -13.78 -3.93 -42.14
N ASP A 100 -14.96 -3.68 -41.58
CA ASP A 100 -16.00 -4.70 -41.47
C ASP A 100 -16.52 -5.13 -42.84
N LEU A 101 -16.69 -4.18 -43.77
CA LEU A 101 -17.04 -4.48 -45.15
C LEU A 101 -15.95 -5.30 -45.85
N ALA A 102 -14.67 -4.95 -45.68
CA ALA A 102 -13.57 -5.72 -46.23
C ALA A 102 -13.50 -7.15 -45.67
N ALA A 103 -13.74 -7.32 -44.36
CA ALA A 103 -13.80 -8.62 -43.71
C ALA A 103 -14.98 -9.48 -44.21
N ARG A 104 -16.16 -8.88 -44.45
CA ARG A 104 -17.32 -9.58 -45.02
C ARG A 104 -17.09 -10.06 -46.46
N LEU A 105 -16.19 -9.39 -47.20
CA LEU A 105 -15.83 -9.75 -48.57
C LEU A 105 -14.70 -10.79 -48.64
N ASP A 106 -13.92 -10.95 -47.56
CA ASP A 106 -12.79 -11.88 -47.50
C ASP A 106 -13.24 -13.28 -47.05
N VAL A 107 -13.82 -14.07 -47.97
CA VAL A 107 -14.34 -15.42 -47.69
C VAL A 107 -13.21 -16.47 -47.55
N LYS A 108 -11.93 -16.09 -47.39
CA LYS A 108 -10.80 -17.03 -47.36
C LYS A 108 -9.80 -16.93 -46.21
N HIS A 109 -10.07 -16.18 -45.13
CA HIS A 109 -9.29 -16.33 -43.90
C HIS A 109 -10.22 -16.36 -42.68
N GLU A 110 -10.35 -17.53 -42.06
CA GLU A 110 -10.69 -17.60 -40.63
C GLU A 110 -9.55 -16.91 -39.88
N ALA A 111 -9.75 -15.63 -39.53
CA ALA A 111 -8.81 -14.90 -38.71
C ALA A 111 -8.83 -15.53 -37.30
N GLU A 112 -7.71 -16.15 -36.90
CA GLU A 112 -7.48 -16.48 -35.50
C GLU A 112 -7.65 -15.19 -34.66
N PRO A 113 -8.40 -15.24 -33.54
CA PRO A 113 -8.61 -14.07 -32.72
C PRO A 113 -7.27 -13.61 -32.16
N GLN A 114 -6.75 -12.49 -32.68
CA GLN A 114 -5.54 -11.91 -32.13
C GLN A 114 -5.79 -11.55 -30.67
N PRO A 115 -4.89 -11.94 -29.75
CA PRO A 115 -5.05 -11.62 -28.34
C PRO A 115 -5.07 -10.10 -28.20
N LEU A 116 -6.12 -9.60 -27.55
CA LEU A 116 -6.29 -8.19 -27.17
C LEU A 116 -4.99 -7.71 -26.53
N LYS A 117 -4.24 -6.83 -27.20
CA LYS A 117 -3.17 -6.09 -26.56
C LYS A 117 -3.83 -5.20 -25.51
N SER A 118 -3.72 -5.58 -24.24
CA SER A 118 -4.07 -4.71 -23.13
C SER A 118 -3.17 -3.48 -23.20
N GLU A 119 -3.67 -2.37 -23.75
CA GLU A 119 -2.92 -1.12 -23.72
C GLU A 119 -3.04 -0.56 -22.30
N TRP A 120 -1.94 -0.64 -21.54
CA TRP A 120 -1.88 -0.15 -20.16
C TRP A 120 -2.37 1.29 -20.04
N LYS A 121 -2.18 2.13 -21.08
CA LYS A 121 -2.68 3.51 -21.10
C LYS A 121 -4.19 3.61 -20.86
N HIS A 122 -4.97 2.62 -21.29
CA HIS A 122 -6.41 2.53 -20.98
C HIS A 122 -6.66 2.38 -19.48
N SER A 123 -5.96 1.43 -18.85
CA SER A 123 -6.05 1.17 -17.41
C SER A 123 -5.56 2.33 -16.55
N PHE A 124 -4.72 3.21 -17.11
CA PHE A 124 -4.18 4.39 -16.46
C PHE A 124 -4.73 5.71 -17.05
N ARG A 125 -5.85 5.69 -17.79
CA ARG A 125 -6.45 6.90 -18.41
C ARG A 125 -6.62 8.07 -17.43
N SER A 126 -7.00 7.78 -16.19
CA SER A 126 -7.15 8.77 -15.12
C SER A 126 -5.85 9.47 -14.69
N PHE A 127 -4.68 8.89 -14.99
CA PHE A 127 -3.38 9.53 -14.76
C PHE A 127 -2.96 10.45 -15.91
N PHE A 128 -3.57 10.30 -17.08
CA PHE A 128 -3.33 11.15 -18.25
C PHE A 128 -4.32 12.32 -18.35
N SER A 129 -5.46 12.24 -17.65
CA SER A 129 -6.34 13.39 -17.48
C SER A 129 -5.66 14.41 -16.56
N THR A 130 -5.14 15.49 -17.13
CA THR A 130 -4.92 16.73 -16.38
C THR A 130 -6.20 17.09 -15.65
N ALA A 131 -6.11 17.57 -14.40
CA ALA A 131 -7.27 18.00 -13.61
C ALA A 131 -8.17 18.90 -14.47
N LEU A 132 -9.24 18.32 -15.01
CA LEU A 132 -10.11 19.00 -15.96
C LEU A 132 -10.81 20.10 -15.17
N GLU A 133 -10.80 21.35 -15.62
CA GLU A 133 -11.70 22.33 -15.03
C GLU A 133 -13.15 21.95 -15.39
N PRO A 134 -14.14 22.23 -14.53
CA PRO A 134 -15.53 21.90 -14.83
C PRO A 134 -15.98 22.61 -16.12
N GLU A 135 -16.41 21.82 -17.10
CA GLU A 135 -16.76 22.27 -18.44
C GLU A 135 -18.16 22.89 -18.49
N PRO A 136 -18.32 24.06 -19.14
CA PRO A 136 -19.63 24.64 -19.37
C PRO A 136 -20.53 23.71 -20.18
N GLY A 137 -21.77 23.55 -19.75
CA GLY A 137 -22.80 22.76 -20.41
C GLY A 137 -23.04 21.40 -19.75
N GLN A 138 -22.09 20.89 -18.96
CA GLN A 138 -22.16 19.59 -18.29
C GLN A 138 -22.86 19.64 -16.93
N HIS A 139 -23.28 18.48 -16.41
CA HIS A 139 -23.88 18.34 -15.09
C HIS A 139 -22.91 17.67 -14.11
N TYR A 140 -22.72 18.29 -12.95
CA TYR A 140 -21.83 17.80 -11.91
C TYR A 140 -22.58 17.48 -10.63
N PHE A 141 -22.02 16.55 -9.84
CA PHE A 141 -22.46 16.35 -8.47
C PHE A 141 -21.98 17.48 -7.57
N ILE A 142 -22.79 17.79 -6.57
CA ILE A 142 -22.47 18.71 -5.49
C ILE A 142 -22.74 17.97 -4.18
N PHE A 143 -21.72 17.87 -3.34
CA PHE A 143 -21.79 17.26 -2.03
C PHE A 143 -21.76 18.34 -0.98
N ARG A 144 -22.83 18.47 -0.18
CA ARG A 144 -22.87 19.40 0.96
C ARG A 144 -22.63 18.64 2.25
N PHE A 145 -21.54 18.98 2.96
CA PHE A 145 -21.12 18.32 4.18
C PHE A 145 -21.63 19.08 5.41
N PHE A 146 -22.27 18.35 6.32
CA PHE A 146 -22.68 18.83 7.63
C PHE A 146 -21.95 17.99 8.67
N ALA A 147 -20.80 18.50 9.13
CA ALA A 147 -19.92 17.81 10.04
C ALA A 147 -20.29 18.16 11.48
N GLU A 148 -20.91 17.22 12.19
CA GLU A 148 -21.33 17.39 13.57
C GLU A 148 -20.50 16.50 14.51
N PRO A 149 -20.36 16.83 15.80
CA PRO A 149 -19.66 15.95 16.74
C PRO A 149 -20.26 14.54 16.73
N GLY A 150 -19.46 13.55 16.30
CA GLY A 150 -19.84 12.15 16.27
C GLY A 150 -20.69 11.70 15.07
N ARG A 151 -21.04 12.58 14.11
CA ARG A 151 -21.77 12.17 12.89
C ARG A 151 -21.48 13.08 11.70
N LEU A 152 -21.39 12.49 10.51
CA LEU A 152 -21.23 13.24 9.27
C LEU A 152 -22.46 13.04 8.39
N LEU A 153 -23.19 14.12 8.15
CA LEU A 153 -24.31 14.11 7.20
C LEU A 153 -23.86 14.69 5.87
N VAL A 154 -24.28 14.07 4.76
CA VAL A 154 -24.01 14.57 3.41
C VAL A 154 -25.30 14.64 2.60
N GLU A 155 -25.48 15.74 1.90
CA GLU A 155 -26.56 15.96 0.94
C GLU A 155 -26.00 15.94 -0.49
N PHE A 156 -26.72 15.30 -1.41
CA PHE A 156 -26.30 15.13 -2.81
C PHE A 156 -27.15 15.96 -3.75
N PHE A 157 -26.54 16.84 -4.55
CA PHE A 157 -27.24 17.57 -5.60
C PHE A 157 -26.59 17.30 -6.95
N ARG A 158 -27.33 17.58 -8.02
CA ARG A 158 -26.78 17.76 -9.36
C ARG A 158 -27.17 19.11 -9.91
N ALA A 159 -26.19 19.79 -10.51
CA ALA A 159 -26.43 21.06 -11.18
C ALA A 159 -25.62 21.15 -12.47
N ARG A 160 -26.10 21.98 -13.39
CA ARG A 160 -25.40 22.27 -14.64
C ARG A 160 -24.32 23.33 -14.41
N GLN A 161 -23.14 23.15 -14.98
CA GLN A 161 -22.13 24.19 -15.09
C GLN A 161 -22.47 25.12 -16.25
N ASN A 162 -22.58 26.41 -15.98
CA ASN A 162 -22.79 27.43 -17.01
C ASN A 162 -21.45 28.10 -17.39
N LYS A 163 -21.45 28.92 -18.45
CA LYS A 163 -20.26 29.72 -18.84
C LYS A 163 -19.77 30.66 -17.74
N SER A 164 -20.65 31.05 -16.82
CA SER A 164 -20.35 31.93 -15.68
C SER A 164 -20.04 31.19 -14.38
N GLY A 165 -19.98 29.85 -14.40
CA GLY A 165 -19.81 29.00 -13.21
C GLY A 165 -21.04 28.14 -12.91
N LEU A 166 -21.05 27.55 -11.71
CA LEU A 166 -22.07 26.60 -11.28
C LEU A 166 -23.47 27.25 -11.25
N SER A 167 -24.47 26.55 -11.79
CA SER A 167 -25.85 27.02 -11.76
C SER A 167 -26.36 27.16 -10.32
N THR A 168 -27.11 28.23 -10.06
CA THR A 168 -27.82 28.43 -8.79
C THR A 168 -29.00 27.46 -8.63
N VAL A 169 -29.50 26.88 -9.73
CA VAL A 169 -30.51 25.82 -9.69
C VAL A 169 -29.80 24.48 -9.46
N GLN A 170 -29.89 23.99 -8.22
CA GLN A 170 -29.35 22.71 -7.77
C GLN A 170 -30.50 21.73 -7.54
N ASN A 171 -30.46 20.57 -8.19
CA ASN A 171 -31.50 19.55 -8.06
C ASN A 171 -31.09 18.52 -7.00
N PRO A 172 -31.89 18.28 -5.95
CA PRO A 172 -31.62 17.21 -4.98
C PRO A 172 -31.59 15.84 -5.67
N VAL A 173 -30.61 15.03 -5.29
CA VAL A 173 -30.42 13.65 -5.75
C VAL A 173 -30.40 12.73 -4.53
N SER A 174 -31.02 11.56 -4.67
CA SER A 174 -31.08 10.50 -3.66
C SER A 174 -30.05 9.40 -3.94
N LEU A 175 -29.66 8.62 -2.92
CA LEU A 175 -28.81 7.44 -3.11
C LEU A 175 -29.41 6.47 -4.12
N GLU A 176 -30.74 6.26 -4.10
CA GLU A 176 -31.42 5.39 -5.07
C GLU A 176 -31.18 5.86 -6.52
N GLN A 177 -31.23 7.17 -6.75
CA GLN A 177 -30.96 7.74 -8.07
C GLN A 177 -29.49 7.61 -8.47
N ILE A 178 -28.55 7.79 -7.54
CA ILE A 178 -27.11 7.58 -7.81
C ILE A 178 -26.85 6.12 -8.22
N ILE A 179 -27.44 5.16 -7.49
CA ILE A 179 -27.27 3.72 -7.76
C ILE A 179 -27.86 3.33 -9.13
N ARG A 180 -29.04 3.85 -9.47
CA ARG A 180 -29.74 3.53 -10.72
C ARG A 180 -29.15 4.21 -11.96
N ASN A 181 -28.33 5.23 -11.79
CA ASN A 181 -27.76 6.01 -12.89
C ASN A 181 -26.23 6.10 -12.74
N PRO A 182 -25.50 4.97 -12.84
CA PRO A 182 -24.04 4.94 -12.67
C PRO A 182 -23.30 5.84 -13.66
N ASP A 183 -23.87 6.08 -14.85
CA ASP A 183 -23.32 6.97 -15.87
C ASP A 183 -23.24 8.43 -15.41
N TRP A 184 -23.91 8.81 -14.32
CA TRP A 184 -23.74 10.15 -13.73
C TRP A 184 -22.41 10.31 -12.99
N CYS A 185 -21.76 9.20 -12.64
CA CYS A 185 -20.61 9.13 -11.75
C CYS A 185 -19.29 8.94 -12.52
N GLU A 186 -19.11 9.59 -13.67
CA GLU A 186 -17.90 9.47 -14.49
C GLU A 186 -16.61 9.84 -13.73
N ILE A 187 -16.68 10.87 -12.88
CA ILE A 187 -15.55 11.33 -12.05
C ILE A 187 -15.31 10.39 -10.85
N SER A 188 -16.38 9.77 -10.36
CA SER A 188 -16.42 8.97 -9.14
C SER A 188 -17.05 7.61 -9.39
N PRO A 189 -16.42 6.73 -10.20
CA PRO A 189 -17.03 5.49 -10.67
C PRO A 189 -17.38 4.50 -9.55
N ASP A 190 -16.72 4.60 -8.39
CA ASP A 190 -17.02 3.77 -7.22
C ASP A 190 -18.22 4.28 -6.39
N LEU A 191 -18.68 5.51 -6.63
CA LEU A 191 -19.75 6.14 -5.84
C LEU A 191 -21.07 5.35 -5.85
N PRO A 192 -21.57 4.76 -6.96
CA PRO A 192 -22.79 3.95 -6.94
C PRO A 192 -22.70 2.75 -6.00
N LYS A 193 -21.55 2.05 -6.00
CA LYS A 193 -21.32 0.90 -5.12
C LYS A 193 -21.24 1.30 -3.66
N VAL A 194 -20.55 2.40 -3.34
CA VAL A 194 -20.49 2.92 -1.97
C VAL A 194 -21.88 3.41 -1.51
N SER A 195 -22.63 4.06 -2.40
CA SER A 195 -24.00 4.52 -2.15
C SER A 195 -24.94 3.36 -1.83
N GLU A 196 -24.80 2.23 -2.54
CA GLU A 196 -25.56 1.01 -2.24
C GLU A 196 -25.27 0.49 -0.83
N GLN A 197 -23.98 0.40 -0.46
CA GLN A 197 -23.58 -0.06 0.89
C GLN A 197 -24.08 0.88 2.00
N ILE A 198 -23.99 2.20 1.78
CA ILE A 198 -24.53 3.19 2.73
C ILE A 198 -26.04 3.01 2.87
N GLY A 199 -26.77 2.92 1.75
CA GLY A 199 -28.22 2.77 1.78
C GLY A 199 -28.68 1.49 2.45
N GLN A 200 -27.99 0.36 2.21
CA GLN A 200 -28.25 -0.92 2.88
C GLN A 200 -28.00 -0.84 4.39
N TYR A 201 -26.92 -0.18 4.81
CA TYR A 201 -26.58 -0.04 6.23
C TYR A 201 -27.61 0.82 6.98
N LEU A 202 -28.09 1.89 6.36
CA LEU A 202 -29.03 2.83 6.95
C LEU A 202 -30.50 2.39 6.83
N ASP A 203 -30.80 1.40 5.99
CA ASP A 203 -32.15 1.11 5.49
C ASP A 203 -32.84 2.38 4.93
N TYR A 204 -32.06 3.22 4.25
CA TYR A 204 -32.50 4.52 3.75
C TYR A 204 -31.71 4.96 2.53
N TYR A 205 -32.42 5.23 1.43
CA TYR A 205 -31.85 5.57 0.13
C TYR A 205 -32.17 7.00 -0.34
N GLY A 206 -32.45 7.91 0.60
CA GLY A 206 -32.86 9.28 0.30
C GLY A 206 -31.71 10.24 -0.02
N HIS A 207 -32.00 11.54 0.09
CA HIS A 207 -31.12 12.63 -0.36
C HIS A 207 -30.07 13.07 0.67
N ARG A 208 -30.44 13.14 1.95
CA ARG A 208 -29.55 13.50 3.06
C ARG A 208 -29.26 12.26 3.89
N VAL A 209 -28.01 11.84 3.97
CA VAL A 209 -27.64 10.58 4.62
C VAL A 209 -26.51 10.78 5.62
N GLU A 210 -26.53 9.98 6.69
CA GLU A 210 -25.40 9.87 7.62
C GLU A 210 -24.39 8.88 7.07
N ILE A 211 -23.13 9.30 6.91
CA ILE A 211 -22.08 8.42 6.41
C ILE A 211 -21.63 7.48 7.54
N PRO A 212 -21.84 6.16 7.42
CA PRO A 212 -21.47 5.22 8.47
C PRO A 212 -19.95 5.20 8.67
N PHE A 213 -19.49 5.09 9.93
CA PHE A 213 -18.06 5.09 10.26
C PHE A 213 -17.24 4.03 9.52
N GLY A 214 -17.80 2.84 9.25
CA GLY A 214 -17.12 1.78 8.49
C GLY A 214 -17.02 2.06 6.98
N LEU A 215 -17.83 2.98 6.45
CA LEU A 215 -17.87 3.35 5.04
C LEU A 215 -17.25 4.73 4.76
N MET A 216 -16.86 5.47 5.80
CA MET A 216 -16.32 6.83 5.71
C MET A 216 -15.15 6.94 4.72
N THR A 217 -14.16 6.07 4.86
CA THR A 217 -12.97 6.04 3.99
C THR A 217 -13.33 5.73 2.54
N TRP A 218 -14.22 4.75 2.32
CA TRP A 218 -14.68 4.39 0.98
C TRP A 218 -15.43 5.53 0.31
N PHE A 219 -16.30 6.19 1.07
CA PHE A 219 -17.05 7.36 0.62
C PHE A 219 -16.11 8.51 0.24
N PHE A 220 -15.20 8.88 1.14
CA PHE A 220 -14.24 9.96 0.87
C PHE A 220 -13.36 9.67 -0.35
N TRP A 221 -12.87 8.44 -0.52
CA TRP A 221 -12.08 8.07 -1.69
C TRP A 221 -12.87 8.01 -2.98
N ALA A 222 -14.15 7.65 -2.93
CA ALA A 222 -15.00 7.69 -4.11
C ALA A 222 -15.15 9.13 -4.62
N ILE A 223 -15.32 10.12 -3.73
CA ILE A 223 -15.68 11.50 -4.12
C ILE A 223 -14.55 12.52 -4.05
N LYS A 224 -13.34 12.16 -3.60
CA LYS A 224 -12.26 13.15 -3.36
C LYS A 224 -11.92 14.02 -4.57
N ASN A 225 -12.14 13.51 -5.78
CA ASN A 225 -11.82 14.18 -7.04
C ASN A 225 -13.00 14.97 -7.62
N GLU A 226 -14.16 14.95 -6.96
CA GLU A 226 -15.34 15.70 -7.39
C GLU A 226 -15.11 17.21 -7.24
N TYR A 227 -15.62 17.99 -8.20
CA TYR A 227 -15.38 19.43 -8.26
C TYR A 227 -16.06 20.21 -7.14
N TYR A 228 -17.26 19.81 -6.76
CA TYR A 228 -18.11 20.57 -5.84
C TYR A 228 -18.35 19.78 -4.55
N GLN A 229 -17.38 19.90 -3.66
CA GLN A 229 -17.50 19.50 -2.27
C GLN A 229 -17.65 20.80 -1.47
N LEU A 230 -18.80 21.03 -0.83
CA LEU A 230 -19.15 22.31 -0.20
C LEU A 230 -19.50 22.14 1.27
N TRP A 231 -19.23 23.16 2.07
CA TRP A 231 -19.52 23.16 3.49
C TRP A 231 -20.93 23.66 3.77
N GLU A 232 -21.79 22.80 4.30
CA GLU A 232 -23.18 23.10 4.66
C GLU A 232 -23.91 23.84 3.51
N GLU A 233 -24.65 24.91 3.83
CA GLU A 233 -25.32 25.79 2.86
C GLU A 233 -24.38 26.88 2.29
N THR A 234 -23.10 26.87 2.65
CA THR A 234 -22.13 27.85 2.16
C THR A 234 -21.52 27.42 0.83
N GLU A 235 -20.89 28.38 0.13
CA GLU A 235 -20.08 28.12 -1.07
C GLU A 235 -18.59 27.90 -0.72
N GLN A 236 -18.29 27.60 0.55
CA GLN A 236 -16.93 27.31 0.96
C GLN A 236 -16.57 25.86 0.58
N PRO A 237 -15.40 25.65 -0.05
CA PRO A 237 -15.01 24.33 -0.50
C PRO A 237 -14.61 23.42 0.67
N VAL A 238 -14.96 22.16 0.53
CA VAL A 238 -14.47 21.04 1.33
C VAL A 238 -13.36 20.33 0.57
N ARG A 239 -12.34 19.87 1.30
CA ARG A 239 -11.26 19.09 0.69
C ARG A 239 -11.10 17.77 1.42
N ILE A 240 -10.97 16.71 0.64
CA ILE A 240 -10.62 15.39 1.14
C ILE A 240 -9.15 15.14 0.78
N GLU A 241 -8.31 15.03 1.80
CA GLU A 241 -6.88 15.02 1.62
C GLU A 241 -6.34 13.59 1.71
N SER A 242 -5.42 13.24 0.82
CA SER A 242 -4.80 11.89 0.81
C SER A 242 -3.65 11.77 1.80
N THR A 243 -3.02 12.89 2.17
CA THR A 243 -1.90 12.90 3.11
C THR A 243 -2.40 12.84 4.55
N PRO A 244 -2.00 11.82 5.34
CA PRO A 244 -2.44 11.71 6.72
C PRO A 244 -1.83 12.79 7.61
N MET A 245 -2.56 13.12 8.67
CA MET A 245 -2.06 13.89 9.81
C MET A 245 -1.68 12.94 10.93
N ARG A 246 -0.50 13.13 11.51
CA ARG A 246 -0.08 12.41 12.71
C ARG A 246 -0.79 13.03 13.92
N LEU A 247 -1.40 12.19 14.75
CA LEU A 247 -1.95 12.59 16.03
C LEU A 247 -1.05 12.09 17.16
N GLN A 248 -0.74 12.99 18.09
CA GLN A 248 0.09 12.69 19.26
C GLN A 248 -0.51 13.34 20.51
N LEU A 249 -0.23 12.77 21.68
CA LEU A 249 -0.58 13.36 22.96
C LEU A 249 0.64 14.05 23.57
N ARG A 250 0.43 15.26 24.08
CA ARG A 250 1.43 15.99 24.85
C ARG A 250 1.02 16.05 26.32
N PRO A 251 1.78 15.44 27.23
CA PRO A 251 1.51 15.55 28.66
C PRO A 251 1.73 16.98 29.15
N LYS A 252 0.87 17.45 30.06
CA LYS A 252 0.96 18.77 30.70
C LYS A 252 0.58 18.69 32.17
N PHE A 253 1.48 19.18 33.02
CA PHE A 253 1.16 19.41 34.43
C PHE A 253 0.31 20.67 34.60
N THR A 254 -0.74 20.54 35.38
CA THR A 254 -1.66 21.60 35.81
C THR A 254 -1.72 21.63 37.34
N GLU A 255 -2.40 22.62 37.91
CA GLU A 255 -2.59 22.68 39.37
C GLU A 255 -3.34 21.44 39.90
N GLU A 256 -4.31 20.93 39.13
CA GLU A 256 -5.16 19.80 39.49
C GLU A 256 -4.50 18.43 39.24
N GLY A 257 -3.43 18.37 38.44
CA GLY A 257 -2.73 17.13 38.12
C GLY A 257 -2.16 17.07 36.70
N LEU A 258 -2.05 15.86 36.15
CA LEU A 258 -1.57 15.61 34.79
C LEU A 258 -2.75 15.62 33.79
N SER A 259 -2.59 16.36 32.70
CA SER A 259 -3.55 16.43 31.60
C SER A 259 -2.87 16.17 30.26
N PHE A 260 -3.64 15.97 29.20
CA PHE A 260 -3.13 15.75 27.85
C PHE A 260 -3.66 16.78 26.87
N ASP A 261 -2.75 17.32 26.08
CA ASP A 261 -3.07 18.14 24.92
C ASP A 261 -2.96 17.27 23.65
N ILE A 262 -3.99 17.32 22.81
CA ILE A 262 -3.99 16.59 21.55
C ILE A 262 -3.29 17.46 20.50
N MET A 263 -2.27 16.87 19.89
CA MET A 263 -1.40 17.51 18.91
C MET A 263 -1.65 16.88 17.54
N LEU A 264 -1.81 17.72 16.51
CA LEU A 264 -1.89 17.30 15.12
C LEU A 264 -0.68 17.83 14.34
N GLY A 265 -0.04 16.97 13.56
CA GLY A 265 1.11 17.33 12.74
C GLY A 265 0.99 16.78 11.32
N ARG A 266 1.66 17.44 10.38
CA ARG A 266 2.00 16.82 9.09
C ARG A 266 3.46 16.43 9.13
N GLU A 267 3.84 15.43 8.33
CA GLU A 267 5.23 15.01 8.22
C GLU A 267 6.16 16.20 7.93
N GLY A 268 7.27 16.27 8.65
CA GLY A 268 8.26 17.35 8.55
C GLY A 268 7.84 18.70 9.15
N LYS A 269 6.65 18.82 9.77
CA LYS A 269 6.20 20.05 10.45
C LYS A 269 6.01 19.81 11.93
N VAL A 270 6.29 20.86 12.72
CA VAL A 270 6.01 20.87 14.16
C VAL A 270 4.50 20.69 14.37
N PRO A 271 4.06 19.73 15.20
CA PRO A 271 2.66 19.53 15.46
C PRO A 271 2.08 20.69 16.28
N PHE A 272 0.80 20.97 16.09
CA PHE A 272 0.08 22.04 16.77
C PHE A 272 -1.04 21.49 17.64
N SER A 273 -1.35 22.19 18.73
CA SER A 273 -2.45 21.83 19.62
C SER A 273 -3.80 22.09 18.95
N ILE A 274 -4.73 21.16 19.12
CA ILE A 274 -6.13 21.35 18.70
C ILE A 274 -6.97 22.08 19.75
N LEU A 275 -6.41 22.44 20.90
CA LEU A 275 -7.13 23.24 21.89
C LEU A 275 -7.57 24.56 21.27
N ASN A 276 -8.85 24.90 21.47
CA ASN A 276 -9.51 26.07 20.87
C ASN A 276 -9.68 26.02 19.33
N GLN A 277 -9.38 24.89 18.68
CA GLN A 277 -9.73 24.67 17.28
C GLN A 277 -11.09 24.00 17.17
N LYS A 278 -11.88 24.38 16.17
CA LYS A 278 -13.07 23.60 15.79
C LYS A 278 -12.60 22.37 15.01
N VAL A 279 -12.50 21.25 15.72
CA VAL A 279 -12.14 19.95 15.14
C VAL A 279 -13.19 18.91 15.48
N SER A 280 -13.34 17.93 14.61
CA SER A 280 -14.23 16.79 14.85
C SER A 280 -13.60 15.55 14.23
N PHE A 281 -13.73 14.43 14.93
CA PHE A 281 -13.15 13.15 14.51
C PHE A 281 -14.25 12.19 14.09
N TYR A 282 -13.97 11.41 13.05
CA TYR A 282 -14.95 10.54 12.40
C TYR A 282 -14.32 9.20 12.02
N GLY A 283 -15.11 8.13 12.10
CA GLY A 283 -14.63 6.79 11.72
C GLY A 283 -13.86 6.07 12.82
N GLN A 284 -13.41 4.86 12.50
CA GLN A 284 -12.65 4.01 13.41
C GLN A 284 -11.30 3.62 12.80
N ILE A 285 -11.29 3.04 11.60
CA ILE A 285 -10.05 2.60 10.94
C ILE A 285 -10.14 2.86 9.42
N PRO A 286 -9.39 3.83 8.88
CA PRO A 286 -8.69 4.90 9.58
C PRO A 286 -9.66 5.87 10.28
N LEU A 287 -9.16 6.53 11.34
CA LEU A 287 -9.79 7.71 11.92
C LEU A 287 -9.59 8.90 10.96
N TRP A 288 -10.57 9.79 10.87
CA TRP A 288 -10.52 11.00 10.07
C TRP A 288 -10.73 12.22 10.96
N VAL A 289 -10.03 13.31 10.67
CA VAL A 289 -10.22 14.60 11.34
C VAL A 289 -10.73 15.63 10.34
N CYS A 290 -11.80 16.34 10.71
CA CYS A 290 -12.22 17.54 10.02
C CYS A 290 -11.58 18.76 10.68
N LEU A 291 -10.78 19.49 9.91
CA LEU A 291 -10.09 20.70 10.33
C LEU A 291 -10.26 21.76 9.23
N LYS A 292 -10.87 22.90 9.57
CA LYS A 292 -11.08 24.03 8.64
C LYS A 292 -11.71 23.59 7.30
N HIS A 293 -12.78 22.81 7.39
CA HIS A 293 -13.55 22.27 6.24
C HIS A 293 -12.77 21.27 5.37
N SER A 294 -11.63 20.78 5.85
CA SER A 294 -10.87 19.72 5.18
C SER A 294 -10.85 18.46 6.03
N PHE A 295 -11.02 17.30 5.38
CA PHE A 295 -10.94 15.99 5.99
C PHE A 295 -9.57 15.36 5.73
N TYR A 296 -8.90 14.96 6.80
CA TYR A 296 -7.59 14.30 6.76
C TYR A 296 -7.67 12.92 7.41
N PRO A 297 -7.06 11.88 6.83
CA PRO A 297 -6.87 10.63 7.54
C PRO A 297 -5.89 10.87 8.70
N VAL A 298 -6.09 10.19 9.81
CA VAL A 298 -5.28 10.33 11.03
C VAL A 298 -4.42 9.10 11.21
N GLN A 299 -3.13 9.32 11.41
CA GLN A 299 -2.15 8.29 11.76
C GLN A 299 -1.86 8.37 13.27
N THR A 300 -2.18 7.31 13.99
CA THR A 300 -1.92 7.13 15.43
C THR A 300 -2.10 5.66 15.82
N GLY A 301 -1.36 5.20 16.83
CA GLY A 301 -1.56 3.91 17.49
C GLY A 301 -2.62 3.96 18.61
N LEU A 302 -3.12 5.15 18.95
CA LEU A 302 -4.16 5.33 19.97
C LEU A 302 -5.52 4.87 19.45
N ARG A 303 -6.35 4.35 20.37
CA ARG A 303 -7.70 3.92 20.02
C ARG A 303 -8.57 5.12 19.63
N PRO A 304 -9.32 5.05 18.52
CA PRO A 304 -10.23 6.13 18.10
C PRO A 304 -11.23 6.57 19.17
N SER A 305 -11.77 5.63 19.96
CA SER A 305 -12.71 5.94 21.04
C SER A 305 -12.06 6.80 22.14
N LEU A 306 -10.82 6.48 22.50
CA LEU A 306 -10.05 7.29 23.46
C LEU A 306 -9.86 8.71 22.93
N ILE A 307 -9.50 8.88 21.65
CA ILE A 307 -9.33 10.21 21.06
C ILE A 307 -10.63 11.01 21.10
N GLN A 308 -11.77 10.40 20.75
CA GLN A 308 -13.08 11.05 20.80
C GLN A 308 -13.46 11.46 22.24
N GLU A 309 -13.18 10.61 23.22
CA GLU A 309 -13.37 10.90 24.65
C GLU A 309 -12.48 12.06 25.10
N LEU A 310 -11.19 12.05 24.78
CA LEU A 310 -10.24 13.10 25.12
C LEU A 310 -10.63 14.47 24.54
N VAL A 311 -11.23 14.50 23.34
CA VAL A 311 -11.74 15.74 22.72
C VAL A 311 -12.98 16.25 23.42
N THR A 312 -13.87 15.36 23.86
CA THR A 312 -15.18 15.73 24.43
C THR A 312 -15.08 16.07 25.91
N ALA A 313 -14.28 15.29 26.65
CA ALA A 313 -14.10 15.37 28.09
C ALA A 313 -12.64 15.03 28.43
N PRO A 314 -11.70 15.99 28.27
CA PRO A 314 -10.30 15.74 28.58
C PRO A 314 -10.13 15.42 30.06
N PRO A 315 -9.62 14.22 30.42
CA PRO A 315 -9.43 13.82 31.80
C PRO A 315 -8.24 14.57 32.41
N VAL A 316 -8.35 14.83 33.71
CA VAL A 316 -7.23 15.26 34.56
C VAL A 316 -6.93 14.14 35.53
N ILE A 317 -5.68 13.67 35.55
CA ILE A 317 -5.18 12.65 36.46
C ILE A 317 -4.68 13.35 37.72
N PRO A 318 -5.35 13.18 38.88
CA PRO A 318 -4.94 13.83 40.12
C PRO A 318 -3.52 13.46 40.54
N HIS A 319 -2.82 14.35 41.27
CA HIS A 319 -1.45 14.10 41.74
C HIS A 319 -1.28 12.77 42.50
N ALA A 320 -2.30 12.35 43.25
CA ALA A 320 -2.30 11.09 43.99
C ALA A 320 -2.28 9.84 43.08
N ASP A 321 -2.85 9.95 41.87
CA ASP A 321 -3.06 8.83 40.97
C ASP A 321 -1.99 8.75 39.86
N ILE A 322 -1.09 9.73 39.79
CA ILE A 322 -0.03 9.78 38.75
C ILE A 322 0.82 8.50 38.76
N SER A 323 1.14 7.96 39.93
CA SER A 323 1.93 6.72 40.03
C SER A 323 1.19 5.52 39.44
N GLU A 324 -0.12 5.41 39.67
CA GLU A 324 -0.95 4.34 39.10
C GLU A 324 -1.09 4.53 37.59
N PHE A 325 -1.32 5.76 37.14
CA PHE A 325 -1.42 6.09 35.72
C PHE A 325 -0.13 5.72 34.97
N LEU A 326 1.03 6.05 35.54
CA LEU A 326 2.31 5.70 34.94
C LEU A 326 2.48 4.18 34.80
N ASP A 327 2.19 3.42 35.86
CA ASP A 327 2.28 1.96 35.89
C ASP A 327 1.34 1.30 34.87
N ARG A 328 0.07 1.69 34.86
CA ARG A 328 -0.97 0.98 34.12
C ARG A 328 -1.18 1.46 32.69
N VAL A 329 -0.94 2.75 32.44
CA VAL A 329 -1.29 3.39 31.17
C VAL A 329 -0.04 3.83 30.42
N TRP A 330 0.82 4.64 31.03
CA TRP A 330 1.97 5.24 30.34
C TRP A 330 2.96 4.20 29.79
N THR A 331 3.19 3.10 30.52
CA THR A 331 4.03 1.97 30.08
C THR A 331 3.57 1.30 28.78
N GLN A 332 2.32 1.54 28.36
CA GLN A 332 1.73 0.97 27.15
C GLN A 332 1.58 1.99 26.02
N ILE A 333 1.83 3.28 26.28
CA ILE A 333 1.72 4.32 25.25
C ILE A 333 3.03 4.35 24.44
N PRO A 334 2.97 4.14 23.12
CA PRO A 334 4.16 4.25 22.29
C PRO A 334 4.67 5.70 22.21
N ALA A 335 5.98 5.88 22.18
CA ALA A 335 6.65 7.17 22.02
C ALA A 335 6.22 7.87 20.73
N SER A 336 5.94 7.09 19.69
CA SER A 336 5.43 7.57 18.41
C SER A 336 4.08 8.28 18.52
N ASP A 337 3.26 7.96 19.52
CA ASP A 337 1.99 8.61 19.82
C ASP A 337 2.14 9.77 20.84
N LEU A 338 3.36 10.09 21.26
CA LEU A 338 3.64 11.14 22.24
C LEU A 338 4.43 12.30 21.61
N HIS A 339 4.27 13.49 22.19
CA HIS A 339 5.04 14.68 21.83
C HIS A 339 5.51 15.43 23.07
N GLY A 340 6.82 15.69 23.16
CA GLY A 340 7.42 16.35 24.34
C GLY A 340 7.56 15.41 25.54
N GLN A 341 7.59 14.11 25.28
CA GLN A 341 7.70 13.05 26.28
C GLN A 341 9.02 13.05 27.04
N ASP A 342 10.12 13.49 26.42
CA ASP A 342 11.43 13.49 27.09
C ASP A 342 11.47 14.50 28.25
N GLU A 343 11.00 15.72 28.02
CA GLU A 343 10.84 16.74 29.08
C GLU A 343 9.92 16.24 30.21
N PHE A 344 8.89 15.46 29.88
CA PHE A 344 8.01 14.85 30.86
C PHE A 344 8.73 13.79 31.68
N LEU A 345 9.44 12.87 31.03
CA LEU A 345 10.19 11.80 31.70
C LEU A 345 11.31 12.33 32.58
N GLU A 346 11.98 13.41 32.18
CA GLU A 346 12.97 14.11 33.02
C GLU A 346 12.36 14.60 34.33
N ARG A 347 11.17 15.19 34.30
CA ARG A 347 10.46 15.61 35.52
C ARG A 347 10.03 14.43 36.39
N MET A 348 9.72 13.31 35.76
CA MET A 348 9.31 12.07 36.45
C MET A 348 10.49 11.20 36.91
N GLN A 349 11.73 11.61 36.62
CA GLN A 349 12.95 10.88 36.99
C GLN A 349 12.95 10.34 38.45
N PRO A 350 12.51 11.11 39.48
CA PRO A 350 12.55 10.64 40.87
C PRO A 350 11.67 9.42 41.17
N ILE A 351 10.71 9.09 40.30
CA ILE A 351 9.79 7.96 40.48
C ILE A 351 10.35 6.66 39.87
N PHE A 352 11.31 6.77 38.94
CA PHE A 352 11.90 5.61 38.30
C PHE A 352 13.00 4.99 39.17
N VAL A 353 12.96 3.68 39.31
CA VAL A 353 14.05 2.89 39.90
C VAL A 353 15.21 2.87 38.90
N PRO A 354 16.45 3.14 39.33
CA PRO A 354 17.62 2.98 38.48
C PRO A 354 17.70 1.55 37.94
N ALA A 355 17.87 1.45 36.62
CA ALA A 355 17.86 0.19 35.90
C ALA A 355 18.95 0.23 34.82
N ALA A 356 19.74 -0.84 34.70
CA ALA A 356 20.72 -1.01 33.64
C ALA A 356 20.24 -2.10 32.67
N TYR A 357 20.24 -1.82 31.37
CA TYR A 357 19.88 -2.82 30.37
C TYR A 357 20.93 -3.92 30.32
N ASN A 358 20.51 -5.17 30.53
CA ASN A 358 21.39 -6.33 30.49
C ASN A 358 20.63 -7.56 29.97
N PRO A 359 20.36 -7.66 28.65
CA PRO A 359 19.54 -8.71 28.09
C PRO A 359 20.21 -10.09 28.22
N LYS A 360 19.39 -11.14 28.23
CA LYS A 360 19.86 -12.53 28.10
C LYS A 360 19.42 -13.08 26.76
N LEU A 361 20.36 -13.61 25.98
CA LEU A 361 20.12 -14.15 24.66
C LEU A 361 20.19 -15.67 24.74
N PHE A 362 19.16 -16.37 24.28
CA PHE A 362 19.11 -17.83 24.29
C PHE A 362 19.13 -18.37 22.87
N LEU A 363 20.17 -19.16 22.56
CA LEU A 363 20.27 -19.90 21.31
C LEU A 363 19.52 -21.22 21.43
N ASN A 364 18.66 -21.50 20.45
CA ASN A 364 17.89 -22.73 20.34
C ASN A 364 17.81 -23.19 18.88
N GLU A 365 17.37 -24.43 18.66
CA GLU A 365 17.15 -24.99 17.32
C GLU A 365 15.65 -25.24 17.09
N GLU A 366 15.10 -24.68 16.02
CA GLU A 366 13.72 -24.98 15.59
C GLU A 366 13.76 -25.58 14.18
N GLY A 367 13.63 -26.91 14.11
CA GLY A 367 13.73 -27.64 12.85
C GLY A 367 15.14 -27.56 12.25
N SER A 368 15.29 -26.79 11.17
CA SER A 368 16.57 -26.51 10.51
C SER A 368 17.03 -25.05 10.69
N LEU A 369 16.40 -24.28 11.57
CA LEU A 369 16.78 -22.89 11.82
C LEU A 369 17.50 -22.78 13.15
N LEU A 370 18.53 -21.94 13.19
CA LEU A 370 19.06 -21.43 14.45
C LEU A 370 18.13 -20.30 14.90
N THR A 371 17.68 -20.35 16.14
CA THR A 371 16.79 -19.35 16.73
C THR A 371 17.49 -18.66 17.90
N LEU A 372 17.21 -17.38 18.07
CA LEU A 372 17.70 -16.56 19.17
C LEU A 372 16.49 -15.91 19.86
N GLU A 373 16.31 -16.20 21.13
CA GLU A 373 15.29 -15.59 21.98
C GLU A 373 15.93 -14.53 22.90
N ILE A 374 15.40 -13.32 22.86
CA ILE A 374 15.82 -12.19 23.68
C ILE A 374 14.92 -12.12 24.91
N GLN A 375 15.50 -12.37 26.09
CA GLN A 375 14.90 -11.95 27.34
C GLN A 375 15.34 -10.52 27.64
N ASN A 376 14.40 -9.58 27.45
CA ASN A 376 14.61 -8.16 27.69
C ASN A 376 14.68 -7.91 29.20
N ILE A 377 15.89 -7.82 29.73
CA ILE A 377 16.16 -7.78 31.17
C ILE A 377 16.82 -6.46 31.54
N TYR A 378 16.31 -5.90 32.63
CA TYR A 378 16.86 -4.73 33.29
C TYR A 378 17.33 -5.11 34.70
N GLU A 379 18.58 -4.83 35.01
CA GLU A 379 19.14 -5.01 36.35
C GLU A 379 18.79 -3.84 37.23
N THR A 380 18.13 -4.13 38.35
CA THR A 380 17.69 -3.15 39.35
C THR A 380 18.18 -3.55 40.74
N GLU A 381 17.94 -2.70 41.75
CA GLU A 381 18.19 -3.06 43.15
C GLU A 381 17.35 -4.28 43.63
N HIS A 382 16.26 -4.59 42.93
CA HIS A 382 15.40 -5.76 43.19
C HIS A 382 15.80 -7.01 42.37
N GLY A 383 16.88 -6.93 41.59
CA GLY A 383 17.40 -8.01 40.74
C GLY A 383 17.07 -7.86 39.26
N ASP A 384 17.12 -8.98 38.53
CA ASP A 384 16.82 -9.06 37.09
C ASP A 384 15.31 -8.92 36.86
N ILE A 385 14.90 -7.82 36.23
CA ILE A 385 13.51 -7.54 35.89
C ILE A 385 13.29 -7.81 34.41
N PHE A 386 12.37 -8.71 34.12
CA PHE A 386 11.93 -8.98 32.75
C PHE A 386 10.88 -7.97 32.31
N LEU A 387 11.11 -7.33 31.16
CA LEU A 387 10.11 -6.56 30.45
C LEU A 387 9.68 -7.29 29.17
N PRO A 388 8.48 -6.99 28.63
CA PRO A 388 8.16 -7.36 27.25
C PRO A 388 9.27 -6.92 26.31
N GLY A 389 9.55 -7.74 25.30
CA GLY A 389 10.74 -7.73 24.44
C GLY A 389 11.24 -6.35 23.99
N PRO A 390 12.44 -6.26 23.41
CA PRO A 390 13.01 -4.97 23.00
C PRO A 390 12.01 -4.21 22.11
N ASN A 391 11.71 -2.98 22.47
CA ASN A 391 10.75 -2.15 21.77
C ASN A 391 11.15 -0.70 21.94
N GLN A 392 11.80 -0.17 20.91
CA GLN A 392 12.24 1.22 20.84
C GLN A 392 11.09 2.23 20.99
N ASP A 393 9.84 1.82 20.75
CA ASP A 393 8.69 2.69 20.89
C ASP A 393 8.17 2.75 22.34
N LEU A 394 8.60 1.86 23.24
CA LEU A 394 8.21 1.92 24.65
C LEU A 394 9.31 2.59 25.48
N GLN A 395 8.92 3.62 26.23
CA GLN A 395 9.87 4.45 26.99
C GLN A 395 10.05 4.02 28.44
N THR A 396 9.08 3.27 28.96
CA THR A 396 9.04 2.87 30.38
C THR A 396 8.53 1.44 30.50
N GLY A 397 8.82 0.82 31.64
CA GLY A 397 8.28 -0.47 32.03
C GLY A 397 7.89 -0.47 33.49
N SER A 398 7.05 -1.42 33.89
CA SER A 398 6.71 -1.63 35.28
C SER A 398 6.88 -3.08 35.70
N TYR A 399 7.14 -3.28 36.98
CA TYR A 399 7.27 -4.60 37.58
C TYR A 399 6.75 -4.60 39.02
N GLN A 400 6.45 -5.80 39.51
CA GLN A 400 5.99 -6.01 40.89
C GLN A 400 7.12 -6.59 41.73
N PHE A 401 7.37 -6.01 42.89
CA PHE A 401 8.29 -6.55 43.90
C PHE A 401 7.68 -6.40 45.30
N GLU A 402 7.62 -7.51 46.05
CA GLU A 402 7.01 -7.57 47.39
C GLU A 402 5.60 -6.94 47.49
N GLY A 403 4.80 -7.08 46.42
CA GLY A 403 3.44 -6.55 46.37
C GLY A 403 3.33 -5.04 46.11
N LYS A 404 4.42 -4.39 45.69
CA LYS A 404 4.45 -2.99 45.25
C LYS A 404 4.84 -2.89 43.78
N SER A 405 4.20 -1.97 43.06
CA SER A 405 4.60 -1.58 41.70
C SER A 405 5.82 -0.67 41.74
N PHE A 406 6.78 -0.94 40.86
CA PHE A 406 7.92 -0.07 40.58
C PHE A 406 7.99 0.23 39.09
N LEU A 407 8.52 1.40 38.76
CA LEU A 407 8.66 1.90 37.40
C LEU A 407 10.12 1.97 37.02
N ILE A 408 10.43 1.64 35.77
CA ILE A 408 11.76 1.81 35.18
C ILE A 408 11.66 2.60 33.88
N ARG A 409 12.68 3.40 33.61
CA ARG A 409 12.89 4.03 32.31
C ARG A 409 13.64 3.02 31.44
N ARG A 410 13.09 2.73 30.26
CA ARG A 410 13.74 1.84 29.28
C ARG A 410 14.88 2.59 28.60
N ASP A 411 15.94 1.85 28.30
CA ASP A 411 17.06 2.35 27.52
C ASP A 411 16.82 2.02 26.04
N GLN A 412 16.15 2.94 25.35
CA GLN A 412 15.70 2.73 23.97
C GLN A 412 16.88 2.63 22.99
N GLU A 413 17.97 3.36 23.26
CA GLU A 413 19.17 3.37 22.42
C GLU A 413 19.93 2.03 22.52
N GLU A 414 20.09 1.50 23.73
CA GLU A 414 20.73 0.20 23.94
C GLU A 414 19.85 -0.97 23.44
N GLU A 415 18.53 -0.89 23.60
CA GLU A 415 17.60 -1.85 23.00
C GLU A 415 17.70 -1.85 21.46
N GLU A 416 17.72 -0.66 20.82
CA GLU A 416 17.90 -0.52 19.36
C GLU A 416 19.28 -1.04 18.90
N THR A 417 20.33 -0.81 19.71
CA THR A 417 21.68 -1.28 19.43
C THR A 417 21.75 -2.81 19.39
N LEU A 418 21.07 -3.51 20.30
CA LEU A 418 20.96 -4.96 20.25
C LEU A 418 20.26 -5.42 18.97
N LEU A 419 19.10 -4.82 18.62
CA LEU A 419 18.35 -5.24 17.44
C LEU A 419 19.15 -5.00 16.15
N THR A 420 19.83 -3.86 16.05
CA THR A 420 20.72 -3.54 14.93
C THR A 420 21.88 -4.53 14.83
N THR A 421 22.49 -4.88 15.97
CA THR A 421 23.54 -5.90 16.03
C THR A 421 23.08 -7.25 15.50
N LEU A 422 21.84 -7.67 15.81
CA LEU A 422 21.28 -8.92 15.30
C LEU A 422 21.02 -8.87 13.80
N VAL A 423 20.50 -7.74 13.28
CA VAL A 423 20.32 -7.53 11.84
C VAL A 423 21.66 -7.58 11.10
N ASP A 424 22.71 -6.94 11.63
CA ASP A 424 24.06 -6.97 11.06
C ASP A 424 24.68 -8.38 11.06
N MET A 425 24.22 -9.24 11.97
CA MET A 425 24.55 -10.67 12.02
C MET A 425 23.65 -11.55 11.13
N ASN A 426 22.82 -10.93 10.27
CA ASN A 426 21.85 -11.53 9.35
C ASN A 426 20.64 -12.22 10.02
N PHE A 427 20.40 -12.02 11.31
CA PHE A 427 19.19 -12.55 11.92
C PHE A 427 17.95 -11.88 11.33
N GLN A 428 16.91 -12.70 11.12
CA GLN A 428 15.61 -12.25 10.67
C GLN A 428 14.63 -12.23 11.85
N PRO A 429 13.91 -11.12 12.08
CA PRO A 429 12.97 -11.04 13.18
C PRO A 429 11.70 -11.82 12.84
N ARG A 430 11.31 -12.76 13.71
CA ARG A 430 9.93 -13.28 13.73
C ARG A 430 9.01 -12.33 14.50
N ASN A 431 9.54 -11.80 15.61
CA ASN A 431 8.98 -10.70 16.37
C ASN A 431 10.13 -10.02 17.12
N ASN A 432 9.83 -9.02 17.95
CA ASN A 432 10.84 -8.26 18.66
C ASN A 432 11.72 -9.08 19.63
N ALA A 433 11.23 -10.22 20.12
CA ALA A 433 11.97 -11.09 21.05
C ALA A 433 12.56 -12.34 20.38
N ILE A 434 12.01 -12.81 19.25
CA ILE A 434 12.40 -14.06 18.62
C ILE A 434 12.93 -13.79 17.23
N TRP A 435 14.16 -14.22 17.03
CA TRP A 435 14.92 -14.06 15.80
C TRP A 435 15.37 -15.43 15.29
N PHE A 436 15.56 -15.55 13.98
CA PHE A 436 16.00 -16.80 13.37
C PHE A 436 17.01 -16.56 12.27
N LEU A 437 17.75 -17.62 11.94
CA LEU A 437 18.84 -17.60 10.99
C LEU A 437 18.79 -18.90 10.16
N GLU A 438 18.98 -18.77 8.86
CA GLU A 438 18.97 -19.91 7.93
C GLU A 438 20.22 -20.79 8.13
N PRO A 439 20.17 -22.09 7.73
CA PRO A 439 21.25 -23.04 8.05
C PRO A 439 22.65 -22.62 7.58
N GLU A 440 22.77 -22.00 6.40
CA GLU A 440 24.06 -21.59 5.85
C GLU A 440 24.65 -20.40 6.61
N GLU A 441 23.79 -19.48 7.02
CA GLU A 441 24.14 -18.31 7.81
C GLU A 441 24.46 -18.68 9.25
N ALA A 442 23.78 -19.68 9.83
CA ALA A 442 23.99 -20.16 11.20
C ALA A 442 25.42 -20.60 11.47
N ILE A 443 26.03 -21.37 10.57
CA ILE A 443 27.43 -21.80 10.72
C ILE A 443 28.38 -20.60 10.63
N THR A 444 28.09 -19.67 9.72
CA THR A 444 28.88 -18.44 9.56
C THR A 444 28.81 -17.58 10.83
N PHE A 445 27.60 -17.40 11.37
CA PHE A 445 27.37 -16.68 12.62
C PHE A 445 28.14 -17.29 13.79
N LEU A 446 28.02 -18.60 14.00
CA LEU A 446 28.64 -19.27 15.14
C LEU A 446 30.18 -19.20 15.12
N LEU A 447 30.78 -19.12 13.94
CA LEU A 447 32.24 -19.01 13.79
C LEU A 447 32.73 -17.56 13.84
N ASP A 448 32.07 -16.65 13.12
CA ASP A 448 32.61 -15.31 12.84
C ASP A 448 32.02 -14.22 13.76
N SER A 449 30.74 -14.36 14.15
CA SER A 449 29.98 -13.30 14.83
C SER A 449 29.65 -13.61 16.29
N TYR A 450 29.43 -14.89 16.63
CA TYR A 450 29.10 -15.34 17.98
C TYR A 450 30.11 -14.91 19.05
N PRO A 451 31.45 -14.98 18.83
CA PRO A 451 32.40 -14.50 19.83
C PRO A 451 32.19 -13.03 20.22
N LYS A 452 31.87 -12.17 19.23
CA LYS A 452 31.59 -10.74 19.47
C LYS A 452 30.29 -10.54 20.26
N LEU A 453 29.29 -11.39 20.00
CA LEU A 453 28.01 -11.35 20.70
C LEU A 453 28.17 -11.71 22.18
N VAL A 454 29.01 -12.71 22.51
CA VAL A 454 29.29 -13.14 23.89
C VAL A 454 30.13 -12.11 24.66
N GLU A 455 30.99 -11.36 23.96
CA GLU A 455 31.74 -10.25 24.57
C GLU A 455 30.82 -9.09 24.98
N ALA A 456 29.75 -8.84 24.23
CA ALA A 456 28.82 -7.74 24.47
C ALA A 456 27.62 -8.12 25.35
N TYR A 457 27.12 -9.35 25.26
CA TYR A 457 25.86 -9.77 25.89
C TYR A 457 25.95 -11.13 26.57
N ARG A 458 25.01 -11.39 27.49
CA ARG A 458 24.88 -12.69 28.17
C ARG A 458 24.18 -13.70 27.26
N VAL A 459 24.95 -14.59 26.64
CA VAL A 459 24.41 -15.63 25.73
C VAL A 459 24.40 -17.01 26.39
N TYR A 460 23.31 -17.75 26.17
CA TYR A 460 23.06 -19.09 26.72
C TYR A 460 22.56 -20.04 25.61
N GLY A 461 22.55 -21.35 25.89
CA GLY A 461 21.97 -22.36 25.00
C GLY A 461 22.94 -22.98 23.97
N GLU A 462 24.16 -22.46 23.82
CA GLU A 462 25.17 -23.00 22.88
C GLU A 462 25.41 -24.51 23.04
N LYS A 463 25.50 -24.99 24.29
CA LYS A 463 25.77 -26.41 24.59
C LYS A 463 24.59 -27.33 24.27
N ASP A 464 23.40 -26.77 24.15
CA ASP A 464 22.16 -27.50 23.88
C ASP A 464 21.91 -27.61 22.37
N LEU A 465 22.72 -26.93 21.53
CA LEU A 465 22.68 -27.06 20.07
C LEU A 465 23.13 -28.46 19.63
N THR A 466 22.24 -29.17 18.95
CA THR A 466 22.50 -30.55 18.48
C THR A 466 22.95 -30.62 17.03
N ARG A 467 22.42 -29.73 16.18
CA ARG A 467 22.70 -29.65 14.74
C ARG A 467 23.85 -28.72 14.42
N TYR A 468 23.98 -27.62 15.16
CA TYR A 468 25.01 -26.62 14.92
C TYR A 468 26.14 -26.72 15.93
N LYS A 469 27.02 -27.71 15.75
CA LYS A 469 28.22 -27.88 16.56
C LYS A 469 29.42 -27.33 15.82
N VAL A 470 30.03 -26.29 16.36
CA VAL A 470 31.25 -25.71 15.81
C VAL A 470 32.39 -25.82 16.83
N ARG A 471 33.61 -26.00 16.33
CA ARG A 471 34.83 -25.93 17.15
C ARG A 471 35.51 -24.59 16.90
N LEU A 472 35.68 -23.84 17.98
CA LEU A 472 36.37 -22.53 17.97
C LEU A 472 37.87 -22.66 18.31
N THR A 473 38.37 -23.87 18.55
CA THR A 473 39.77 -24.12 18.85
C THR A 473 40.65 -23.91 17.62
N SER A 474 41.83 -23.31 17.83
CA SER A 474 42.79 -23.08 16.74
C SER A 474 43.31 -24.42 16.21
N PRO A 475 43.30 -24.67 14.89
CA PRO A 475 43.81 -25.91 14.33
C PRO A 475 45.32 -26.03 14.49
N ASN A 476 45.79 -27.25 14.76
CA ASN A 476 47.21 -27.60 14.68
C ASN A 476 47.47 -28.46 13.44
N VAL A 477 48.39 -28.01 12.58
CA VAL A 477 48.81 -28.80 11.41
C VAL A 477 49.92 -29.75 11.84
N VAL A 478 49.64 -31.06 11.76
CA VAL A 478 50.56 -32.13 12.14
C VAL A 478 50.96 -32.90 10.90
N ALA A 479 52.26 -32.91 10.61
CA ALA A 479 52.84 -33.72 9.53
C ALA A 479 53.56 -34.93 10.13
N THR A 480 53.13 -36.14 9.73
CA THR A 480 53.74 -37.40 10.14
C THR A 480 54.50 -37.98 8.96
N VAL A 481 55.75 -38.39 9.18
CA VAL A 481 56.60 -38.99 8.15
C VAL A 481 56.78 -40.46 8.47
N GLU A 482 56.31 -41.33 7.57
CA GLU A 482 56.48 -42.77 7.68
C GLU A 482 57.49 -43.26 6.63
N THR A 483 58.51 -43.97 7.09
CA THR A 483 59.54 -44.62 6.27
C THR A 483 59.52 -46.12 6.51
N GLN A 484 59.41 -46.93 5.46
CA GLN A 484 59.59 -48.37 5.55
C GLN A 484 61.07 -48.72 5.37
N GLU A 485 61.63 -49.56 6.26
CA GLU A 485 63.08 -49.85 6.33
C GLU A 485 63.66 -50.48 5.05
N GLU A 486 62.84 -51.06 4.19
CA GLU A 486 63.29 -51.74 2.96
C GLU A 486 63.27 -50.83 1.71
N ASP A 487 62.77 -49.60 1.82
CA ASP A 487 62.45 -48.75 0.67
C ASP A 487 62.97 -47.31 0.82
N LYS A 488 63.60 -46.76 -0.23
CA LYS A 488 64.20 -45.41 -0.25
C LYS A 488 63.19 -44.25 -0.40
N TRP A 489 61.93 -44.48 -0.04
CA TRP A 489 60.87 -43.48 -0.14
C TRP A 489 60.16 -43.30 1.20
N PHE A 490 59.66 -42.09 1.45
CA PHE A 490 58.92 -41.74 2.66
C PHE A 490 57.52 -41.25 2.28
N ASN A 491 56.53 -41.59 3.09
CA ASN A 491 55.19 -41.02 3.00
C ASN A 491 55.08 -39.86 3.99
N VAL A 492 54.50 -38.75 3.54
CA VAL A 492 54.14 -37.63 4.40
C VAL A 492 52.62 -37.58 4.51
N GLU A 493 52.09 -37.82 5.69
CA GLU A 493 50.69 -37.61 6.01
C GLU A 493 50.52 -36.29 6.75
N ILE A 494 49.81 -35.35 6.13
CA ILE A 494 49.49 -34.07 6.77
C ILE A 494 48.04 -34.13 7.23
N ASN A 495 47.84 -33.90 8.53
CA ASN A 495 46.53 -33.84 9.16
C ASN A 495 46.37 -32.51 9.89
N VAL A 496 45.16 -31.99 9.92
CA VAL A 496 44.77 -30.84 10.72
C VAL A 496 44.02 -31.34 11.94
N GLN A 497 44.57 -31.09 13.12
CA GLN A 497 44.00 -31.50 14.40
C GLN A 497 43.22 -30.35 15.06
N TYR A 498 41.99 -30.66 15.47
CA TYR A 498 41.16 -29.87 16.38
C TYR A 498 40.93 -30.71 17.64
N ASP A 499 41.66 -30.39 18.71
CA ASP A 499 41.67 -31.15 19.96
C ASP A 499 41.91 -32.66 19.69
N ASP A 500 40.93 -33.51 19.98
CA ASP A 500 41.00 -34.97 19.81
C ASP A 500 40.61 -35.44 18.39
N ILE A 501 40.30 -34.53 17.47
CA ILE A 501 39.80 -34.85 16.12
C ILE A 501 40.85 -34.48 15.07
N SER A 502 41.23 -35.47 14.26
CA SER A 502 42.19 -35.33 13.17
C SER A 502 41.48 -35.40 11.81
N VAL A 503 41.71 -34.41 10.95
CA VAL A 503 41.16 -34.32 9.59
C VAL A 503 42.31 -34.36 8.57
N PRO A 504 42.31 -35.32 7.63
CA PRO A 504 43.29 -35.36 6.55
C PRO A 504 43.23 -34.13 5.66
N ILE A 505 44.40 -33.59 5.30
CA ILE A 505 44.52 -32.37 4.49
C ILE A 505 43.81 -32.50 3.13
N ASP A 506 43.78 -33.69 2.55
CA ASP A 506 43.11 -33.98 1.28
C ASP A 506 41.61 -33.71 1.32
N LYS A 507 40.96 -33.95 2.46
CA LYS A 507 39.52 -33.66 2.63
C LYS A 507 39.27 -32.15 2.61
N ILE A 508 40.17 -31.37 3.20
CA ILE A 508 40.09 -29.90 3.23
C ILE A 508 40.32 -29.37 1.81
N TRP A 509 41.34 -29.86 1.10
CA TRP A 509 41.60 -29.48 -0.30
C TRP A 509 40.42 -29.80 -1.23
N LYS A 510 39.79 -30.96 -1.04
CA LYS A 510 38.60 -31.34 -1.81
C LYS A 510 37.40 -30.44 -1.50
N ALA A 511 37.19 -30.07 -0.24
CA ALA A 511 36.12 -29.16 0.12
C ALA A 511 36.37 -27.75 -0.46
N TRP A 512 37.60 -27.27 -0.36
CA TRP A 512 38.00 -25.96 -0.88
C TRP A 512 37.86 -25.85 -2.41
N THR A 513 38.30 -26.87 -3.15
CA THR A 513 38.14 -26.93 -4.62
C THR A 513 36.68 -27.04 -5.06
N GLN A 514 35.80 -27.56 -4.21
CA GLN A 514 34.34 -27.58 -4.43
C GLN A 514 33.64 -26.28 -4.02
N GLY A 515 34.38 -25.25 -3.58
CA GLY A 515 33.83 -23.99 -3.10
C GLY A 515 33.13 -24.08 -1.76
N LYS A 516 33.30 -25.17 -1.01
CA LYS A 516 32.72 -25.31 0.33
C LYS A 516 33.52 -24.48 1.32
N ARG A 517 32.81 -23.65 2.11
CA ARG A 517 33.41 -22.80 3.13
C ARG A 517 33.75 -23.56 4.42
N TYR A 518 33.10 -24.70 4.68
CA TYR A 518 33.23 -25.47 5.91
C TYR A 518 33.47 -26.96 5.64
N VAL A 519 34.17 -27.63 6.56
CA VAL A 519 34.44 -29.08 6.54
C VAL A 519 33.82 -29.70 7.78
N GLN A 520 32.93 -30.67 7.58
CA GLN A 520 32.28 -31.38 8.67
C GLN A 520 33.28 -32.32 9.39
N LEU A 521 33.25 -32.30 10.73
CA LEU A 521 34.09 -33.15 11.56
C LEU A 521 33.39 -34.48 11.85
N LYS A 522 34.05 -35.38 12.59
CA LYS A 522 33.47 -36.70 12.90
C LYS A 522 32.35 -36.63 13.95
N ASP A 523 32.30 -35.57 14.74
CA ASP A 523 31.39 -35.37 15.86
C ASP A 523 30.17 -34.49 15.52
N GLY A 524 30.11 -33.96 14.31
CA GLY A 524 29.07 -33.05 13.84
C GLY A 524 29.59 -32.16 12.73
#